data_AF-A0AA43BZL1-F1
#
_entry.id   AF-A0AA43BZL1-F1
#
_cell.length_a   1.000
_cell.length_b   1.000
_cell.length_c   1.000
_cell.angle_alpha   90.00
_cell.angle_beta   90.00
_cell.angle_gamma   90.00
#
_symmetry.space_group_name_H-M   'P 1'
#
loop_
_entity.id
_entity.type
_entity.pdbx_description
1 polymer ?
#
loop_
_entity_poly.entity_id
_entity_poly.type
_entity_poly.pdbx_seq_one_letter_code
_entity_poly.pdbx_strand_id
1 'polypeptide(L)'
;MSSPASLAPGTRARVEEYVRPLYTELDGVDTFGRVARVERRLARLAEGGGHDAELLELMALFHGVVPRLGSLAGGGRWQLFLRGLGVPPVRIARLRSALGRYAEAPRSREEELLHDAVLLERTGVRAAVARLLAAGRRKAALDRALAQLDAGPDPERFRTAVGRELATVRHAAAAEWIARLRELAAQEEP
;
A
#
# COMPACT_ATOMS: atom_id res chain seq x y z
N MET A 1 5.16 2.07 -28.09
CA MET A 1 4.55 2.85 -26.99
C MET A 1 5.62 3.04 -25.94
N SER A 2 6.12 4.26 -25.75
CA SER A 2 7.18 4.54 -24.78
C SER A 2 6.63 4.35 -23.35
N SER A 3 7.33 3.60 -22.51
CA SER A 3 7.04 3.58 -21.07
C SER A 3 7.00 5.03 -20.55
N PRO A 4 6.00 5.41 -19.75
CA PRO A 4 6.02 6.71 -19.09
C PRO A 4 7.31 6.82 -18.27
N ALA A 5 8.04 7.92 -18.43
CA ALA A 5 9.34 8.10 -17.80
C ALA A 5 9.20 7.95 -16.27
N SER A 6 9.95 7.03 -15.69
CA SER A 6 10.12 6.86 -14.25
C SER A 6 11.16 7.85 -13.72
N LEU A 7 11.33 7.93 -12.40
CA LEU A 7 12.46 8.64 -11.81
C LEU A 7 13.77 8.15 -12.42
N ALA A 8 14.71 9.07 -12.63
CA ALA A 8 16.06 8.70 -13.01
C ALA A 8 16.64 7.72 -11.97
N PRO A 9 17.34 6.63 -12.38
CA PRO A 9 17.78 5.59 -11.46
C PRO A 9 18.57 6.09 -10.24
N GLY A 10 19.46 7.08 -10.43
CA GLY A 10 20.22 7.71 -9.34
C GLY A 10 19.36 8.52 -8.37
N THR A 11 18.25 9.11 -8.85
CA THR A 11 17.30 9.82 -7.99
C THR A 11 16.51 8.83 -7.15
N ARG A 12 16.02 7.75 -7.77
CA ARG A 12 15.28 6.69 -7.07
C ARG A 12 16.11 6.10 -5.94
N ALA A 13 17.36 5.69 -6.20
CA ALA A 13 18.24 5.10 -5.18
C ALA A 13 18.43 6.01 -3.96
N ARG A 14 18.63 7.32 -4.18
CA ARG A 14 18.77 8.29 -3.09
C ARG A 14 17.47 8.47 -2.31
N VAL A 15 16.31 8.45 -2.98
CA VAL A 15 15.01 8.48 -2.30
C VAL A 15 14.81 7.23 -1.45
N GLU A 16 15.14 6.05 -1.98
CA GLU A 16 15.07 4.80 -1.22
C GLU A 16 15.95 4.83 0.03
N GLU A 17 17.19 5.31 -0.09
CA GLU A 17 18.11 5.50 1.03
C GLU A 17 17.51 6.42 2.10
N TYR A 18 16.84 7.51 1.68
CA TYR A 18 16.18 8.45 2.58
C TYR A 18 14.96 7.84 3.30
N VAL A 19 14.10 7.09 2.60
CA VAL A 19 12.84 6.58 3.19
C VAL A 19 12.98 5.25 3.91
N ARG A 20 13.95 4.42 3.54
CA ARG A 20 14.11 3.05 4.09
C ARG A 20 14.21 3.03 5.61
N PRO A 21 15.00 3.90 6.28
CA PRO A 21 15.05 3.94 7.75
C PRO A 21 13.69 4.25 8.38
N LEU A 22 12.85 5.04 7.71
CA LEU A 22 11.53 5.46 8.22
C LEU A 22 10.50 4.32 8.22
N TYR A 23 10.71 3.25 7.45
CA TYR A 23 9.84 2.07 7.48
C TYR A 23 10.14 1.17 8.68
N THR A 24 11.40 1.05 9.10
CA THR A 24 11.84 0.08 10.12
C THR A 24 11.33 0.34 11.54
N GLU A 25 10.85 1.54 11.84
CA GLU A 25 10.45 1.92 13.20
C GLU A 25 8.94 1.81 13.48
N LEU A 26 8.11 1.44 12.48
CA LEU A 26 6.67 1.19 12.61
C LEU A 26 6.41 -0.25 13.09
N ASP A 27 6.61 -0.59 14.35
CA ASP A 27 5.98 -1.80 14.93
C ASP A 27 6.66 -3.15 14.55
N GLY A 28 7.77 -3.14 13.80
CA GLY A 28 8.54 -4.34 13.41
C GLY A 28 7.85 -5.24 12.38
N VAL A 29 6.70 -4.83 11.84
CA VAL A 29 5.88 -5.60 10.88
C VAL A 29 5.91 -5.00 9.48
N ASP A 30 5.88 -3.67 9.37
CA ASP A 30 5.96 -2.98 8.09
C ASP A 30 7.41 -2.68 7.73
N THR A 31 7.98 -3.49 6.84
CA THR A 31 9.33 -3.30 6.31
C THR A 31 9.31 -2.54 5.00
N PHE A 32 10.46 -2.01 4.58
CA PHE A 32 10.63 -1.41 3.25
C PHE A 32 10.19 -2.35 2.10
N GLY A 33 10.21 -3.67 2.33
CA GLY A 33 9.65 -4.65 1.39
C GLY A 33 8.17 -4.43 1.05
N ARG A 34 7.43 -3.65 1.83
CA ARG A 34 6.06 -3.19 1.50
C ARG A 34 6.02 -2.37 0.21
N VAL A 35 7.02 -1.52 -0.02
CA VAL A 35 7.13 -0.71 -1.26
C VAL A 35 7.12 -1.63 -2.48
N ALA A 36 8.01 -2.62 -2.52
CA ALA A 36 8.09 -3.57 -3.64
C ALA A 36 6.78 -4.34 -3.87
N ARG A 37 6.01 -4.64 -2.81
CA ARG A 37 4.70 -5.30 -2.95
C ARG A 37 3.62 -4.37 -3.50
N VAL A 38 3.66 -3.10 -3.13
CA VAL A 38 2.77 -2.06 -3.68
C VAL A 38 3.12 -1.81 -5.13
N GLU A 39 4.39 -1.68 -5.49
CA GLU A 39 4.84 -1.49 -6.87
C GLU A 39 4.41 -2.63 -7.80
N ARG A 40 4.52 -3.89 -7.36
CA ARG A 40 4.00 -5.02 -8.15
C ARG A 40 2.50 -4.94 -8.42
N ARG A 41 1.73 -4.35 -7.50
CA ARG A 41 0.28 -4.12 -7.71
C ARG A 41 0.04 -2.95 -8.63
N LEU A 42 0.80 -1.87 -8.46
CA LEU A 42 0.74 -0.70 -9.32
C LEU A 42 1.03 -1.08 -10.77
N ALA A 43 2.05 -1.93 -11.02
CA ALA A 43 2.36 -2.41 -12.36
C ALA A 43 1.13 -3.01 -13.07
N ARG A 44 0.31 -3.78 -12.34
CA ARG A 44 -0.92 -4.39 -12.87
C ARG A 44 -2.09 -3.41 -12.97
N LEU A 45 -2.25 -2.53 -11.98
CA LEU A 45 -3.34 -1.54 -11.96
C LEU A 45 -3.14 -0.42 -13.00
N ALA A 46 -1.88 -0.12 -13.32
CA ALA A 46 -1.47 0.92 -14.25
C ALA A 46 -1.41 0.43 -15.70
N GLU A 47 -1.75 -0.84 -15.96
CA GLU A 47 -1.96 -1.37 -17.32
C GLU A 47 -3.00 -0.49 -18.04
N GLY A 48 -2.63 0.03 -19.21
CA GLY A 48 -3.45 1.00 -19.96
C GLY A 48 -2.97 2.46 -19.89
N GLY A 49 -1.98 2.79 -19.05
CA GLY A 49 -1.33 4.10 -19.06
C GLY A 49 -2.14 5.23 -18.41
N GLY A 50 -1.99 6.45 -18.92
CA GLY A 50 -2.76 7.62 -18.48
C GLY A 50 -2.41 8.17 -17.09
N HIS A 51 -1.19 7.97 -16.61
CA HIS A 51 -0.72 8.45 -15.31
C HIS A 51 0.71 9.01 -15.40
N ASP A 52 1.05 9.90 -14.46
CA ASP A 52 2.39 10.42 -14.22
C ASP A 52 3.22 9.38 -13.44
N ALA A 53 4.10 8.67 -14.16
CA ALA A 53 4.88 7.58 -13.58
C ALA A 53 5.86 8.05 -12.49
N GLU A 54 6.52 9.20 -12.67
CA GLU A 54 7.40 9.75 -11.64
C GLU A 54 6.63 10.08 -10.36
N LEU A 55 5.45 10.71 -10.48
CA LEU A 55 4.62 11.00 -9.32
C LEU A 55 4.16 9.71 -8.63
N LEU A 56 3.70 8.72 -9.40
CA LEU A 56 3.24 7.45 -8.87
C LEU A 56 4.35 6.69 -8.15
N GLU A 57 5.57 6.73 -8.69
CA GLU A 57 6.76 6.12 -8.09
C GLU A 57 7.14 6.81 -6.77
N LEU A 58 7.18 8.15 -6.74
CA LEU A 58 7.40 8.89 -5.50
C LEU A 58 6.31 8.60 -4.47
N MET A 59 5.05 8.53 -4.89
CA MET A 59 3.94 8.15 -4.03
C MET A 59 4.15 6.75 -3.44
N ALA A 60 4.54 5.76 -4.26
CA ALA A 60 4.81 4.40 -3.80
C ALA A 60 5.96 4.34 -2.78
N LEU A 61 7.01 5.13 -2.95
CA LEU A 61 8.13 5.20 -2.00
C LEU A 61 7.71 5.81 -0.65
N PHE A 62 6.93 6.89 -0.67
CA PHE A 62 6.59 7.66 0.53
C PHE A 62 5.30 7.23 1.24
N HIS A 63 4.40 6.44 0.61
CA HIS A 63 3.04 6.18 1.12
C HIS A 63 2.98 5.66 2.56
N GLY A 64 3.92 4.78 2.95
CA GLY A 64 3.92 4.12 4.25
C GLY A 64 4.60 4.92 5.36
N VAL A 65 5.31 5.99 5.02
CA VAL A 65 6.12 6.76 5.98
C VAL A 65 5.55 8.14 6.27
N VAL A 66 4.37 8.47 5.74
CA VAL A 66 3.70 9.76 5.95
C VAL A 66 3.67 10.20 7.42
N PRO A 67 3.32 9.36 8.41
CA PRO A 67 3.35 9.76 9.82
C PRO A 67 4.74 10.13 10.35
N ARG A 68 5.80 9.59 9.73
CA ARG A 68 7.21 9.81 10.10
C ARG A 68 7.87 10.98 9.39
N LEU A 69 7.23 11.51 8.34
CA LEU A 69 7.68 12.73 7.67
C LEU A 69 7.49 13.98 8.57
N GLY A 70 6.82 13.83 9.72
CA GLY A 70 6.50 14.90 10.66
C GLY A 70 5.30 15.70 10.17
N SER A 71 5.52 16.56 9.16
CA SER A 71 4.48 17.40 8.60
C SER A 71 4.43 17.32 7.07
N LEU A 72 3.21 17.21 6.54
CA LEU A 72 2.92 17.44 5.12
C LEU A 72 2.68 18.92 4.80
N ALA A 73 2.92 19.85 5.74
CA ALA A 73 2.96 21.27 5.45
C ALA A 73 4.12 21.60 4.49
N GLY A 74 4.04 22.74 3.80
CA GLY A 74 5.11 23.21 2.93
C GLY A 74 6.42 23.41 3.69
N GLY A 75 7.56 23.09 3.07
CA GLY A 75 8.90 23.36 3.62
C GLY A 75 9.47 22.26 4.52
N GLY A 76 8.81 21.09 4.64
CA GLY A 76 9.33 19.96 5.42
C GLY A 76 10.66 19.41 4.88
N ARG A 77 11.42 18.74 5.76
CA ARG A 77 12.76 18.17 5.44
C ARG A 77 12.77 17.30 4.18
N TRP A 78 11.73 16.48 4.00
CA TRP A 78 11.59 15.62 2.82
C TRP A 78 11.40 16.43 1.52
N GLN A 79 10.75 17.60 1.57
CA GLN A 79 10.59 18.47 0.40
C GLN A 79 11.90 19.14 0.04
N LEU A 80 12.67 19.60 1.04
CA LEU A 80 14.01 20.15 0.82
C LEU A 80 14.95 19.10 0.23
N PHE A 81 14.88 17.87 0.75
CA PHE A 81 15.61 16.73 0.19
C PHE A 81 15.27 16.51 -1.29
N LEU A 82 13.98 16.41 -1.65
CA LEU A 82 13.56 16.22 -3.05
C LEU A 82 13.99 17.39 -3.95
N ARG A 83 13.93 18.65 -3.47
CA ARG A 83 14.47 19.80 -4.21
C ARG A 83 15.97 19.68 -4.45
N GLY A 84 16.73 19.21 -3.45
CA GLY A 84 18.16 18.95 -3.56
C GLY A 84 18.50 17.84 -4.56
N LEU A 85 17.55 16.97 -4.87
CA LEU A 85 17.65 15.98 -5.96
C LEU A 85 17.21 16.53 -7.33
N GLY A 86 16.81 17.80 -7.42
CA GLY A 86 16.33 18.41 -8.65
C GLY A 86 14.86 18.11 -8.98
N VAL A 87 14.08 17.54 -8.05
CA VAL A 87 12.65 17.31 -8.29
C VAL A 87 11.91 18.66 -8.38
N PRO A 88 11.13 18.91 -9.45
CA PRO A 88 10.46 20.21 -9.63
C PRO A 88 9.51 20.56 -8.46
N PRO A 89 9.45 21.84 -8.02
CA PRO A 89 8.57 22.26 -6.93
C PRO A 89 7.09 21.91 -7.16
N VAL A 90 6.62 21.99 -8.41
CA VAL A 90 5.25 21.61 -8.79
C VAL A 90 4.98 20.12 -8.53
N ARG A 91 5.96 19.24 -8.79
CA ARG A 91 5.84 17.80 -8.55
C ARG A 91 5.86 17.48 -7.06
N ILE A 92 6.70 18.18 -6.29
CA ILE A 92 6.73 18.07 -4.82
C ILE A 92 5.37 18.50 -4.22
N ALA A 93 4.78 19.58 -4.73
CA ALA A 93 3.46 20.04 -4.29
C ALA A 93 2.34 19.04 -4.63
N ARG A 94 2.39 18.42 -5.81
CA ARG A 94 1.47 17.32 -6.20
C ARG A 94 1.65 16.11 -5.30
N LEU A 95 2.88 15.64 -5.09
CA LEU A 95 3.20 14.52 -4.19
C LEU A 95 2.68 14.76 -2.77
N ARG A 96 2.92 15.95 -2.21
CA ARG A 96 2.42 16.35 -0.88
C ARG A 96 0.91 16.22 -0.78
N SER A 97 0.20 16.76 -1.78
CA SER A 97 -1.26 16.76 -1.82
C SER A 97 -1.82 15.34 -1.98
N ALA A 98 -1.16 14.52 -2.81
CA ALA A 98 -1.52 13.14 -3.05
C ALA A 98 -1.30 12.27 -1.80
N LEU A 99 -0.14 12.38 -1.15
CA LEU A 99 0.16 11.66 0.10
C LEU A 99 -0.83 12.00 1.23
N GLY A 100 -1.35 13.22 1.26
CA GLY A 100 -2.34 13.65 2.25
C GLY A 100 -3.77 13.18 1.99
N ARG A 101 -4.08 12.65 0.80
CA ARG A 101 -5.47 12.33 0.41
C ARG A 101 -5.68 10.95 -0.19
N TYR A 102 -4.65 10.30 -0.74
CA TYR A 102 -4.81 9.07 -1.52
C TYR A 102 -5.61 8.00 -0.77
N ALA A 103 -5.41 7.86 0.54
CA ALA A 103 -6.03 6.81 1.35
C ALA A 103 -7.53 7.00 1.59
N GLU A 104 -8.02 8.25 1.62
CA GLU A 104 -9.39 8.58 2.03
C GLU A 104 -10.21 9.14 0.86
N ALA A 105 -9.64 10.09 0.11
CA ALA A 105 -10.32 10.83 -0.94
C ALA A 105 -9.41 11.02 -2.16
N PRO A 106 -9.05 9.94 -2.88
CA PRO A 106 -8.27 10.03 -4.11
C PRO A 106 -9.06 10.81 -5.19
N ARG A 107 -8.37 11.72 -5.89
CA ARG A 107 -8.92 12.62 -6.91
C ARG A 107 -8.16 12.60 -8.23
N SER A 108 -6.95 12.05 -8.25
CA SER A 108 -6.17 11.87 -9.47
C SER A 108 -6.00 10.40 -9.78
N ARG A 109 -5.64 10.09 -11.04
CA ARG A 109 -5.34 8.72 -11.46
C ARG A 109 -4.26 8.07 -10.61
N GLU A 110 -3.19 8.80 -10.27
CA GLU A 110 -2.11 8.31 -9.41
C GLU A 110 -2.59 8.03 -7.98
N GLU A 111 -3.44 8.90 -7.44
CA GLU A 111 -4.06 8.72 -6.12
C GLU A 111 -4.97 7.48 -6.08
N GLU A 112 -5.80 7.28 -7.11
CA GLU A 112 -6.66 6.10 -7.24
C GLU A 112 -5.85 4.80 -7.37
N LEU A 113 -4.79 4.82 -8.18
CA LEU A 113 -3.91 3.66 -8.37
C LEU A 113 -3.20 3.27 -7.07
N LEU A 114 -2.63 4.25 -6.34
CA LEU A 114 -1.99 3.99 -5.05
C LEU A 114 -2.99 3.52 -4.01
N HIS A 115 -4.17 4.15 -3.94
CA HIS A 115 -5.26 3.75 -3.05
C HIS A 115 -5.61 2.27 -3.24
N ASP A 116 -5.89 1.87 -4.47
CA ASP A 116 -6.23 0.48 -4.79
C ASP A 116 -5.07 -0.47 -4.50
N ALA A 117 -3.83 -0.09 -4.81
CA ALA A 117 -2.66 -0.91 -4.52
C ALA A 117 -2.48 -1.17 -3.02
N VAL A 118 -2.74 -0.15 -2.18
CA VAL A 118 -2.67 -0.27 -0.72
C VAL A 118 -3.86 -1.07 -0.16
N LEU A 119 -5.07 -0.90 -0.68
CA LEU A 119 -6.21 -1.74 -0.30
C LEU A 119 -5.99 -3.21 -0.68
N LEU A 120 -5.40 -3.48 -1.85
CA LEU A 120 -5.03 -4.83 -2.30
C LEU A 120 -3.94 -5.49 -1.44
N GLU A 121 -3.17 -4.76 -0.62
CA GLU A 121 -2.27 -5.35 0.38
C GLU A 121 -3.06 -5.95 1.56
N ARG A 122 -4.24 -5.38 1.85
CA ARG A 122 -5.13 -5.72 2.98
C ARG A 122 -6.28 -6.66 2.58
N THR A 123 -6.32 -7.09 1.33
CA THR A 123 -7.38 -7.92 0.76
C THR A 123 -6.83 -9.28 0.32
N GLY A 124 -7.59 -10.34 0.53
CA GLY A 124 -7.25 -11.68 0.07
C GLY A 124 -6.59 -12.57 1.14
N VAL A 125 -6.40 -13.85 0.78
CA VAL A 125 -5.89 -14.91 1.68
C VAL A 125 -4.58 -14.49 2.36
N ARG A 126 -3.63 -13.93 1.60
CA ARG A 126 -2.34 -13.48 2.16
C ARG A 126 -2.53 -12.44 3.27
N ALA A 127 -3.49 -11.53 3.12
CA ALA A 127 -3.78 -10.52 4.14
C ALA A 127 -4.42 -11.17 5.37
N ALA A 128 -5.36 -12.10 5.18
CA ALA A 128 -5.96 -12.86 6.28
C ALA A 128 -4.91 -13.67 7.06
N VAL A 129 -4.00 -14.37 6.37
CA VAL A 129 -2.86 -15.08 6.98
C VAL A 129 -1.97 -14.12 7.76
N ALA A 130 -1.61 -12.96 7.20
CA ALA A 130 -0.79 -11.97 7.89
C ALA A 130 -1.45 -11.47 9.18
N ARG A 131 -2.78 -11.27 9.19
CA ARG A 131 -3.54 -10.91 10.39
C ARG A 131 -3.54 -12.02 11.43
N LEU A 132 -3.71 -13.28 11.01
CA LEU A 132 -3.65 -14.44 11.90
C LEU A 132 -2.27 -14.56 12.56
N LEU A 133 -1.19 -14.46 11.79
CA LEU A 133 0.18 -14.46 12.30
C LEU A 133 0.42 -13.29 13.28
N ALA A 134 -0.10 -12.10 12.97
CA ALA A 134 -0.01 -10.95 13.86
C ALA A 134 -0.82 -11.12 15.15
N ALA A 135 -1.96 -11.83 15.13
CA ALA A 135 -2.70 -12.21 16.32
C ALA A 135 -1.92 -13.20 17.18
N GLY A 136 -1.30 -14.22 16.57
CA GLY A 136 -0.43 -15.17 17.25
C GLY A 136 0.77 -14.51 17.95
N ARG A 137 1.44 -13.55 17.29
CA ARG A 137 2.52 -12.75 17.92
C ARG A 137 2.06 -11.96 19.15
N ARG A 138 0.79 -11.55 19.18
CA ARG A 138 0.16 -10.87 20.31
C ARG A 138 -0.42 -11.84 21.34
N LYS A 139 -0.17 -13.15 21.19
CA LYS A 139 -0.68 -14.22 22.05
C LYS A 139 -2.21 -14.19 22.20
N ALA A 140 -2.91 -13.77 21.14
CA ALA A 140 -4.36 -13.84 21.12
C ALA A 140 -4.83 -15.30 21.11
N ALA A 141 -5.88 -15.61 21.86
CA ALA A 141 -6.55 -16.91 21.78
C ALA A 141 -7.00 -17.20 20.35
N LEU A 142 -6.90 -18.47 19.93
CA LEU A 142 -7.15 -18.86 18.53
C LEU A 142 -8.57 -18.49 18.08
N ASP A 143 -9.59 -18.78 18.88
CA ASP A 143 -11.00 -18.53 18.50
C ASP A 143 -11.27 -17.06 18.31
N ARG A 144 -10.69 -16.22 19.19
CA ARG A 144 -10.76 -14.77 19.04
C ARG A 144 -10.05 -14.30 17.78
N ALA A 145 -8.88 -14.88 17.46
CA ALA A 145 -8.15 -14.54 16.25
C ALA A 145 -8.95 -14.93 14.99
N LEU A 146 -9.52 -16.14 14.97
CA LEU A 146 -10.35 -16.65 13.88
C LEU A 146 -11.64 -15.85 13.71
N ALA A 147 -12.31 -15.47 14.79
CA ALA A 147 -13.52 -14.64 14.76
C ALA A 147 -13.24 -13.24 14.18
N GLN A 148 -12.04 -12.70 14.37
CA GLN A 148 -11.63 -11.40 13.85
C GLN A 148 -11.08 -11.44 12.42
N LEU A 149 -10.94 -12.61 11.80
CA LEU A 149 -10.51 -12.70 10.40
C LEU A 149 -11.60 -12.19 9.45
N ASP A 150 -11.17 -11.37 8.50
CA ASP A 150 -11.97 -10.87 7.38
C ASP A 150 -11.22 -11.02 6.05
N ALA A 151 -11.98 -10.99 4.95
CA ALA A 151 -11.44 -11.08 3.59
C ALA A 151 -10.74 -9.78 3.12
N GLY A 152 -10.92 -8.69 3.85
CA GLY A 152 -10.38 -7.37 3.56
C GLY A 152 -11.45 -6.31 3.33
N PRO A 153 -11.03 -5.11 2.90
CA PRO A 153 -11.94 -4.06 2.42
C PRO A 153 -12.89 -4.55 1.32
N ASP A 154 -14.13 -4.06 1.35
CA ASP A 154 -15.13 -4.36 0.31
C ASP A 154 -14.65 -3.94 -1.09
N PRO A 155 -14.96 -4.71 -2.14
CA PRO A 155 -14.61 -4.36 -3.52
C PRO A 155 -15.10 -2.97 -3.94
N GLU A 156 -16.22 -2.49 -3.41
CA GLU A 156 -16.76 -1.15 -3.72
C GLU A 156 -15.85 0.00 -3.27
N ARG A 157 -14.91 -0.24 -2.34
CA ARG A 157 -13.95 0.77 -1.87
C ARG A 157 -12.83 1.04 -2.87
N PHE A 158 -12.67 0.19 -3.90
CA PHE A 158 -11.66 0.33 -4.93
C PHE A 158 -12.13 1.29 -6.02
N ARG A 159 -11.23 2.16 -6.46
CA ARG A 159 -11.53 3.28 -7.35
C ARG A 159 -11.44 2.89 -8.81
N THR A 160 -10.47 2.06 -9.17
CA THR A 160 -10.27 1.58 -10.54
C THR A 160 -11.09 0.34 -10.83
N ALA A 161 -11.49 0.14 -12.09
CA ALA A 161 -12.20 -1.07 -12.51
C ALA A 161 -11.35 -2.33 -12.28
N VAL A 162 -10.07 -2.28 -12.66
CA VAL A 162 -9.09 -3.37 -12.42
C VAL A 162 -8.93 -3.64 -10.93
N GLY A 163 -8.87 -2.60 -10.10
CA GLY A 163 -8.83 -2.73 -8.65
C GLY A 163 -10.05 -3.46 -8.09
N ARG A 164 -11.26 -3.09 -8.53
CA ARG A 164 -12.51 -3.75 -8.14
C ARG A 164 -12.55 -5.23 -8.56
N GLU A 165 -12.13 -5.53 -9.78
CA GLU A 165 -12.08 -6.91 -10.29
C GLU A 165 -11.12 -7.76 -9.45
N LEU A 166 -9.89 -7.29 -9.26
CA LEU A 166 -8.88 -7.99 -8.45
C LEU A 166 -9.33 -8.15 -7.00
N ALA A 167 -9.96 -7.13 -6.43
CA ALA A 167 -10.51 -7.17 -5.08
C ALA A 167 -11.61 -8.23 -4.96
N THR A 168 -12.54 -8.28 -5.90
CA THR A 168 -13.64 -9.25 -5.91
C THR A 168 -13.12 -10.69 -5.89
N VAL A 169 -12.19 -11.00 -6.81
CA VAL A 169 -11.58 -12.35 -6.88
C VAL A 169 -10.84 -12.69 -5.59
N ARG A 170 -10.02 -11.77 -5.06
CA ARG A 170 -9.27 -12.00 -3.82
C ARG A 170 -10.16 -12.13 -2.60
N HIS A 171 -11.22 -11.34 -2.54
CA HIS A 171 -12.17 -11.31 -1.44
C HIS A 171 -12.93 -12.63 -1.37
N ALA A 172 -13.44 -13.13 -2.50
CA ALA A 172 -14.09 -14.43 -2.57
C ALA A 172 -13.17 -15.57 -2.10
N ALA A 173 -11.94 -15.63 -2.64
CA ALA A 173 -10.97 -16.65 -2.24
C ALA A 173 -10.61 -16.58 -0.74
N ALA A 174 -10.53 -15.38 -0.16
CA ALA A 174 -10.29 -15.22 1.27
C ALA A 174 -11.48 -15.64 2.12
N ALA A 175 -12.70 -15.31 1.71
CA ALA A 175 -13.91 -15.71 2.41
C ALA A 175 -14.03 -17.23 2.48
N GLU A 176 -13.80 -17.92 1.36
CA GLU A 176 -13.78 -19.39 1.29
C GLU A 176 -12.70 -19.98 2.19
N TRP A 177 -11.47 -19.46 2.11
CA TRP A 177 -10.37 -19.93 2.95
C TRP A 177 -10.63 -19.72 4.45
N ILE A 178 -11.19 -18.57 4.84
CA ILE A 178 -11.52 -18.26 6.25
C ILE A 178 -12.62 -19.19 6.75
N ALA A 179 -13.67 -19.41 5.95
CA ALA A 179 -14.75 -20.33 6.32
C ALA A 179 -14.20 -21.74 6.55
N ARG A 180 -13.39 -22.24 5.60
CA ARG A 180 -12.77 -23.55 5.72
C ARG A 180 -11.85 -23.67 6.94
N LEU A 181 -11.06 -22.64 7.23
CA LEU A 181 -10.19 -22.62 8.40
C LEU A 181 -10.98 -22.70 9.72
N ARG A 182 -12.13 -22.00 9.80
CA ARG A 182 -13.01 -22.04 10.98
C ARG A 182 -13.66 -23.40 11.17
N GLU A 183 -14.11 -24.04 10.09
CA GLU A 183 -14.65 -25.41 10.14
C GLU A 183 -13.61 -26.41 10.67
N LEU A 184 -12.38 -26.34 10.16
CA LEU A 184 -11.31 -27.23 10.58
C LEU A 184 -10.95 -27.02 12.06
N ALA A 185 -10.89 -25.77 12.52
CA ALA A 185 -10.61 -25.48 13.93
C ALA A 185 -11.71 -26.04 14.86
N ALA A 186 -12.99 -25.92 14.49
CA ALA A 186 -14.10 -26.43 15.28
C ALA A 186 -14.16 -27.97 15.36
N GLN A 187 -13.52 -28.69 14.43
CA GLN A 187 -13.45 -30.16 14.45
C GLN A 187 -12.36 -30.71 15.39
N GLU A 188 -11.39 -29.88 15.75
CA GLU A 188 -10.27 -30.23 16.64
C GLU A 188 -10.59 -29.88 18.11
N GLU A 189 -11.64 -29.10 18.36
CA GLU A 189 -12.16 -28.87 19.71
C GLU A 189 -13.01 -30.08 20.15
N PRO A 190 -12.64 -30.80 21.23
CA PRO A 190 -13.35 -31.99 21.71
C PRO A 190 -14.72 -31.70 22.33
#